data_AF-A0A4R2KQI0-F1
#
_entry.id   AF-A0A4R2KQI0-F1
#
_cell.length_a   1.000
_cell.length_b   1.000
_cell.length_c   1.000
_cell.angle_alpha   90.00
_cell.angle_beta   90.00
_cell.angle_gamma   90.00
#
_symmetry.space_group_name_H-M   'P 1'
#
loop_
_entity.id
_entity.type
_entity.pdbx_description
1 polymer ?
#
loop_
_entity_poly.entity_id
_entity_poly.type
_entity_poly.pdbx_seq_one_letter_code
_entity_poly.pdbx_strand_id
1 'polypeptide(L)'
;MKITYLQKIIFLKIFTFCLFLNTSMVFALQEGKDIEMPQNEFPTKIDCKELNHKVSIPLETPTVCDTVYGVEKCSNDFYSFKYNAHEILAKPDNCILYLGHQEIYCENPIRIENDMIILNPNLKFFLDNNLPTAKVYRIQRGILIDKISNHSKIHVRNTMEGKTIRAYSTGTPVRILEKSSHSWVKIMLPDFSIGYVRELFLSAENVSTNNDIIKIDIIKQNSDGFYLFTYDNNQFLAHPDHAILYINNVEFYCENPIFIENTTIILNSDLRNYLDHRTPTSKVHPIIQGELINQVTENNCVNIHDAIDGKISKTYRAKTKVNVLYQSFDGWLQIMLPDGFIGYIDGRYLRLKEDVSLPPVDIQSFMHKEIKRDYILIVNQQNQNLQIYKKLNNQTYTLDTSSKVSTGLFKTPTPNGWFTLKSKRGSWMYIPKFNVGIESYSSFKGSYLLHGVPANKNKQPLRASINKLGRKASHGCIRLPIHIAKNIYDNVETGSVIIIDATPPLIEDILSSFNQLEQI
;
A
#
# COMPACT_ATOMS: atom_id res chain seq x y z
N MET A 1 52.00 -69.45 29.30
CA MET A 1 51.38 -68.62 30.35
C MET A 1 49.86 -68.63 30.10
N LYS A 2 49.14 -69.32 31.00
CA LYS A 2 47.68 -69.52 31.20
C LYS A 2 46.71 -69.04 30.10
N ILE A 3 46.05 -69.93 29.34
CA ILE A 3 44.86 -70.77 29.66
C ILE A 3 43.52 -69.98 29.63
N THR A 4 42.85 -70.12 28.47
CA THR A 4 41.43 -70.42 28.22
C THR A 4 40.25 -69.58 28.76
N TYR A 5 39.16 -69.72 27.99
CA TYR A 5 37.75 -69.88 28.38
C TYR A 5 36.78 -68.72 28.06
N LEU A 6 36.17 -68.89 26.89
CA LEU A 6 34.74 -68.77 26.61
C LEU A 6 33.82 -68.63 27.84
N GLN A 7 32.84 -67.75 27.67
CA GLN A 7 31.46 -67.85 28.13
C GLN A 7 31.10 -67.59 29.60
N LYS A 8 30.40 -66.46 29.75
CA LYS A 8 29.08 -66.29 30.38
C LYS A 8 28.96 -66.57 31.88
N ILE A 9 28.55 -65.51 32.60
CA ILE A 9 27.40 -65.41 33.53
C ILE A 9 27.76 -64.26 34.51
N ILE A 10 27.32 -63.02 34.23
CA ILE A 10 26.03 -62.42 34.65
C ILE A 10 26.14 -61.72 36.02
N PHE A 11 25.54 -60.52 36.09
CA PHE A 11 25.22 -59.68 37.26
C PHE A 11 26.34 -58.89 37.95
N LEU A 12 26.48 -57.60 37.60
CA LEU A 12 26.12 -56.41 38.40
C LEU A 12 26.64 -55.13 37.68
N LYS A 13 25.76 -54.41 36.97
CA LYS A 13 25.29 -53.05 37.33
C LYS A 13 26.39 -52.02 37.66
N ILE A 14 26.38 -50.94 36.84
CA ILE A 14 26.57 -49.52 37.21
C ILE A 14 28.04 -49.18 37.51
N PHE A 15 28.75 -48.26 36.88
CA PHE A 15 28.50 -47.01 36.14
C PHE A 15 29.94 -46.64 35.67
N THR A 16 30.29 -46.40 34.40
CA THR A 16 30.21 -45.10 33.71
C THR A 16 31.37 -45.07 32.71
N PHE A 17 31.14 -44.45 31.55
CA PHE A 17 32.16 -43.92 30.62
C PHE A 17 32.92 -44.91 29.73
N CYS A 18 32.34 -45.22 28.56
CA CYS A 18 32.96 -44.99 27.25
C CYS A 18 32.00 -45.39 26.11
N LEU A 19 32.30 -44.85 24.93
CA LEU A 19 31.82 -45.17 23.58
C LEU A 19 30.91 -44.14 22.91
N PHE A 20 31.20 -43.65 21.71
CA PHE A 20 32.34 -43.80 20.79
C PHE A 20 32.18 -42.77 19.67
N LEU A 21 33.28 -42.45 19.01
CA LEU A 21 33.30 -41.78 17.71
C LEU A 21 32.70 -42.67 16.60
N ASN A 22 32.03 -41.97 15.68
CA ASN A 22 31.92 -42.18 14.23
C ASN A 22 30.77 -43.00 13.59
N THR A 23 30.09 -42.24 12.71
CA THR A 23 29.46 -42.53 11.42
C THR A 23 28.00 -42.98 11.34
N SER A 24 27.26 -42.15 10.58
CA SER A 24 26.06 -42.41 9.78
C SER A 24 24.70 -42.33 10.47
N MET A 25 23.93 -41.27 10.20
CA MET A 25 22.53 -41.46 9.79
C MET A 25 21.92 -40.22 9.10
N VAL A 26 21.39 -40.49 7.90
CA VAL A 26 20.42 -39.71 7.16
C VAL A 26 19.05 -39.78 7.88
N PHE A 27 18.20 -38.78 7.62
CA PHE A 27 16.77 -38.65 7.97
C PHE A 27 16.42 -38.17 9.39
N ALA A 28 15.98 -36.91 9.45
CA ALA A 28 14.81 -36.51 10.23
C ALA A 28 14.16 -35.28 9.55
N LEU A 29 13.32 -35.56 8.54
CA LEU A 29 12.07 -34.83 8.35
C LEU A 29 11.15 -35.25 9.49
N GLN A 30 10.90 -34.40 10.47
CA GLN A 30 9.65 -34.36 11.23
C GLN A 30 9.61 -33.17 12.19
N GLU A 31 8.50 -32.44 12.08
CA GLU A 31 7.83 -31.63 13.12
C GLU A 31 8.48 -30.32 13.58
N GLY A 32 7.63 -29.28 13.59
CA GLY A 32 7.97 -27.88 13.83
C GLY A 32 8.73 -27.67 15.12
N LYS A 33 9.91 -27.06 15.01
CA LYS A 33 10.55 -26.37 16.11
C LYS A 33 10.28 -24.88 15.95
N ASP A 34 9.52 -24.33 16.89
CA ASP A 34 9.42 -22.89 17.10
C ASP A 34 10.84 -22.32 17.25
N ILE A 35 11.20 -21.37 16.40
CA ILE A 35 12.42 -20.59 16.57
C ILE A 35 12.15 -19.64 17.73
N GLU A 36 12.69 -19.93 18.92
CA GLU A 36 12.64 -19.01 20.05
C GLU A 36 13.27 -17.68 19.66
N MET A 37 12.49 -16.59 19.77
CA MET A 37 12.99 -15.25 19.53
C MET A 37 13.99 -14.86 20.62
N PRO A 38 15.11 -14.20 20.28
CA PRO A 38 16.06 -13.74 21.29
C PRO A 38 15.34 -12.79 22.26
N GLN A 39 15.32 -13.17 23.53
CA GLN A 39 14.74 -12.38 24.62
C GLN A 39 15.47 -11.04 24.74
N ASN A 40 14.69 -9.97 24.96
CA ASN A 40 15.07 -8.60 25.31
C ASN A 40 16.56 -8.38 25.60
N GLU A 41 17.31 -7.90 24.61
CA GLU A 41 18.47 -7.05 24.86
C GLU A 41 18.02 -5.58 24.80
N PHE A 42 17.19 -5.19 25.77
CA PHE A 42 17.43 -3.86 26.35
C PHE A 42 18.90 -3.86 26.78
N PRO A 43 19.67 -2.77 26.64
CA PRO A 43 20.96 -2.69 27.31
C PRO A 43 20.70 -2.88 28.82
N THR A 44 20.82 -4.11 29.30
CA THR A 44 20.33 -4.51 30.63
C THR A 44 21.21 -3.95 31.74
N LYS A 45 22.31 -3.28 31.37
CA LYS A 45 23.20 -2.49 32.22
C LYS A 45 23.71 -1.26 31.48
N ILE A 46 22.89 -0.22 31.33
CA ILE A 46 23.41 1.14 31.16
C ILE A 46 23.44 1.77 32.55
N ASP A 47 24.66 2.01 33.03
CA ASP A 47 24.91 2.60 34.35
C ASP A 47 25.05 4.10 34.13
N CYS A 48 24.10 4.88 34.62
CA CYS A 48 24.11 6.32 34.51
C CYS A 48 24.86 6.90 35.72
N LYS A 49 25.84 7.77 35.45
CA LYS A 49 26.52 8.51 36.51
C LYS A 49 25.91 9.90 36.55
N GLU A 50 25.39 10.29 37.71
CA GLU A 50 24.91 11.66 37.95
C GLU A 50 26.02 12.66 37.56
N LEU A 51 25.75 13.46 36.53
CA LEU A 51 26.46 14.72 36.33
C LEU A 51 25.88 15.71 37.34
N ASN A 52 26.61 15.94 38.42
CA ASN A 52 26.28 16.89 39.47
C ASN A 52 26.34 18.34 38.97
N HIS A 53 25.42 18.78 38.11
CA HIS A 53 25.15 20.20 37.88
C HIS A 53 23.69 20.40 37.43
N LYS A 54 22.78 20.58 38.40
CA LYS A 54 21.49 21.26 38.15
C LYS A 54 21.77 22.72 37.84
N VAL A 55 21.85 23.08 36.56
CA VAL A 55 21.77 24.48 36.13
C VAL A 55 20.35 24.74 35.66
N SER A 56 19.51 25.20 36.58
CA SER A 56 18.22 25.81 36.26
C SER A 56 18.44 27.29 35.98
N ILE A 57 18.49 27.67 34.69
CA ILE A 57 18.41 29.08 34.29
C ILE A 57 16.99 29.31 33.74
N PRO A 58 16.19 30.21 34.34
CA PRO A 58 14.95 30.66 33.73
C PRO A 58 15.28 31.61 32.58
N LEU A 59 14.84 31.31 31.37
CA LEU A 59 14.96 32.25 30.24
C LEU A 59 13.72 33.14 30.17
N GLU A 60 13.93 34.43 30.41
CA GLU A 60 13.01 35.49 30.01
C GLU A 60 13.03 35.63 28.48
N THR A 61 11.82 35.65 27.89
CA THR A 61 11.45 35.94 26.49
C THR A 61 11.71 34.85 25.42
N PRO A 62 10.66 34.38 24.70
CA PRO A 62 10.76 33.28 23.74
C PRO A 62 11.06 33.80 22.33
N THR A 63 12.26 33.51 21.83
CA THR A 63 12.56 33.54 20.39
C THR A 63 13.23 32.22 20.01
N VAL A 64 12.47 31.41 19.27
CA VAL A 64 12.86 30.14 18.62
C VAL A 64 13.22 29.01 19.59
N CYS A 65 12.36 27.99 19.59
CA CYS A 65 12.24 26.95 20.62
C CYS A 65 13.38 25.92 20.61
N ASP A 66 14.48 26.20 21.31
CA ASP A 66 15.38 25.16 21.82
C ASP A 66 14.93 24.82 23.26
N THR A 67 14.22 23.70 23.42
CA THR A 67 13.84 23.21 24.75
C THR A 67 15.04 22.53 25.40
N VAL A 68 15.54 23.11 26.49
CA VAL A 68 16.71 22.62 27.24
C VAL A 68 16.27 21.59 28.28
N TYR A 69 16.93 20.42 28.31
CA TYR A 69 16.69 19.37 29.30
C TYR A 69 17.95 19.11 30.12
N GLY A 70 17.79 18.85 31.43
CA GLY A 70 18.87 18.33 32.26
C GLY A 70 19.27 16.93 31.79
N VAL A 71 20.57 16.69 31.67
CA VAL A 71 21.13 15.51 30.99
C VAL A 71 21.97 14.69 31.95
N GLU A 72 21.78 13.38 31.95
CA GLU A 72 22.66 12.44 32.62
C GLU A 72 23.48 11.66 31.58
N LYS A 73 24.81 11.75 31.67
CA LYS A 73 25.69 10.96 30.80
C LYS A 73 25.77 9.54 31.36
N CYS A 74 25.35 8.60 30.54
CA CYS A 74 25.37 7.18 30.87
C CYS A 74 26.54 6.46 30.20
N SER A 75 26.77 5.21 30.59
CA SER A 75 27.76 4.34 29.95
C SER A 75 27.50 4.21 28.43
N ASN A 76 28.56 3.90 27.67
CA ASN A 76 28.52 3.72 26.20
C ASN A 76 28.09 4.97 25.40
N ASP A 77 28.32 6.17 25.94
CA ASP A 77 27.96 7.48 25.37
C ASP A 77 26.46 7.67 25.13
N PHE A 78 25.63 6.97 25.90
CA PHE A 78 24.21 7.29 25.98
C PHE A 78 23.99 8.48 26.91
N TYR A 79 22.92 9.20 26.67
CA TYR A 79 22.46 10.31 27.48
C TYR A 79 21.00 10.07 27.83
N SER A 80 20.68 10.12 29.12
CA SER A 80 19.32 10.09 29.63
C SER A 80 18.82 11.51 29.83
N PHE A 81 17.60 11.78 29.39
CA PHE A 81 16.90 13.03 29.69
C PHE A 81 15.40 12.79 29.81
N LYS A 82 14.72 13.63 30.60
CA LYS A 82 13.26 13.58 30.74
C LYS A 82 12.59 14.55 29.78
N TYR A 83 11.63 14.06 29.01
CA TYR A 83 10.75 14.86 28.16
C TYR A 83 9.31 14.59 28.56
N ASN A 84 8.60 15.61 29.07
CA ASN A 84 7.27 15.45 29.68
C ASN A 84 7.29 14.35 30.76
N ALA A 85 6.44 13.32 30.61
CA ALA A 85 6.36 12.18 31.53
C ALA A 85 7.28 11.01 31.15
N HIS A 86 8.11 11.17 30.11
CA HIS A 86 8.92 10.08 29.58
C HIS A 86 10.40 10.28 29.88
N GLU A 87 11.05 9.18 30.24
CA GLU A 87 12.50 9.07 30.27
C GLU A 87 12.98 8.56 28.91
N ILE A 88 13.93 9.29 28.33
CA ILE A 88 14.46 9.04 26.99
C ILE A 88 15.96 8.77 27.11
N LEU A 89 16.40 7.66 26.52
CA LEU A 89 17.80 7.33 26.39
C LEU A 89 18.21 7.48 24.91
N ALA A 90 19.15 8.37 24.63
CA ALA A 90 19.60 8.65 23.26
C ALA A 90 21.13 8.80 23.20
N LYS A 91 21.72 8.48 22.05
CA LYS A 91 23.15 8.69 21.79
C LYS A 91 23.28 9.60 20.55
N PRO A 92 24.16 10.63 20.54
CA PRO A 92 24.25 11.59 19.45
C PRO A 92 24.48 10.96 18.08
N ASP A 93 25.38 9.97 18.02
CA ASP A 93 25.77 9.29 16.78
C ASP A 93 24.96 8.02 16.51
N ASN A 94 23.95 7.71 17.35
CA ASN A 94 23.09 6.55 17.17
C ASN A 94 21.73 7.00 16.63
N CYS A 95 21.27 6.38 15.55
CA CYS A 95 19.94 6.67 15.02
C CYS A 95 18.81 5.97 15.82
N ILE A 96 19.13 5.29 16.93
CA ILE A 96 18.17 4.65 17.82
C ILE A 96 18.12 5.38 19.16
N LEU A 97 16.91 5.70 19.60
CA LEU A 97 16.61 6.17 20.95
C LEU A 97 15.55 5.28 21.60
N TYR A 98 15.56 5.25 22.92
CA TYR A 98 14.68 4.42 23.73
C TYR A 98 13.73 5.30 24.53
N LEU A 99 12.43 5.04 24.37
CA LEU A 99 11.35 5.69 25.10
C LEU A 99 10.64 4.63 25.95
N GLY A 100 10.98 4.55 27.24
CA GLY A 100 10.55 3.42 28.07
C GLY A 100 11.03 2.09 27.48
N HIS A 101 10.14 1.12 27.21
CA HIS A 101 10.51 -0.16 26.57
C HIS A 101 10.54 -0.11 25.03
N GLN A 102 10.32 1.06 24.43
CA GLN A 102 10.11 1.19 23.00
C GLN A 102 11.33 1.77 22.28
N GLU A 103 11.69 1.16 21.15
CA GLU A 103 12.75 1.64 20.27
C GLU A 103 12.19 2.56 19.18
N ILE A 104 12.86 3.69 18.96
CA ILE A 104 12.51 4.68 17.95
C ILE A 104 13.73 4.95 17.09
N TYR A 105 13.53 4.96 15.77
CA TYR A 105 14.53 5.43 14.82
C TYR A 105 14.38 6.94 14.65
N CYS A 106 15.49 7.68 14.73
CA CYS A 106 15.57 9.08 14.37
C CYS A 106 16.98 9.40 13.87
N GLU A 107 17.10 9.98 12.68
CA GLU A 107 18.41 10.45 12.19
C GLU A 107 18.90 11.64 13.02
N ASN A 108 20.12 11.52 13.58
CA ASN A 108 20.74 12.53 14.44
C ASN A 108 19.77 13.04 15.53
N PRO A 109 19.38 12.18 16.48
CA PRO A 109 18.25 12.44 17.38
C PRO A 109 18.50 13.62 18.31
N ILE A 110 19.75 13.74 18.77
CA ILE A 110 20.18 14.76 19.70
C ILE A 110 21.52 15.35 19.25
N ARG A 111 21.73 16.62 19.55
CA ARG A 111 23.05 17.26 19.51
C ARG A 111 23.39 17.73 20.92
N ILE A 112 24.68 17.71 21.26
CA ILE A 112 25.15 18.19 22.56
C ILE A 112 26.00 19.43 22.35
N GLU A 113 25.58 20.53 22.95
CA GLU A 113 26.29 21.80 22.93
C GLU A 113 26.34 22.36 24.34
N ASN A 114 27.54 22.63 24.87
CA ASN A 114 27.74 23.17 26.22
C ASN A 114 27.00 22.39 27.32
N ASP A 115 27.12 21.06 27.33
CA ASP A 115 26.43 20.16 28.26
C ASP A 115 24.89 20.18 28.19
N MET A 116 24.32 20.75 27.13
CA MET A 116 22.87 20.76 26.86
C MET A 116 22.52 19.86 25.68
N ILE A 117 21.39 19.14 25.79
CA ILE A 117 20.80 18.39 24.66
C ILE A 117 19.89 19.32 23.85
N ILE A 118 20.15 19.38 22.55
CA ILE A 118 19.30 19.98 21.53
C ILE A 118 18.61 18.85 20.78
N LEU A 119 17.28 18.84 20.77
CA LEU A 119 16.50 17.82 20.06
C LEU A 119 16.40 18.12 18.58
N ASN A 120 16.49 17.06 17.76
CA ASN A 120 16.09 17.15 16.36
C ASN A 120 14.64 17.65 16.24
N PRO A 121 14.32 18.60 15.34
CA PRO A 121 12.95 19.09 15.18
C PRO A 121 11.92 18.00 14.87
N ASN A 122 12.31 16.95 14.13
CA ASN A 122 11.44 15.82 13.84
C ASN A 122 11.22 14.94 15.08
N LEU A 123 12.25 14.80 15.93
CA LEU A 123 12.13 14.09 17.20
C LEU A 123 11.22 14.87 18.16
N LYS A 124 11.41 16.19 18.26
CA LYS A 124 10.54 17.05 19.07
C LYS A 124 9.07 16.95 18.61
N PHE A 125 8.83 17.04 17.30
CA PHE A 125 7.48 16.87 16.75
C PHE A 125 6.88 15.50 17.10
N PHE A 126 7.67 14.43 16.98
CA PHE A 126 7.25 13.08 17.36
C PHE A 126 6.91 12.99 18.85
N LEU A 127 7.73 13.55 19.74
CA LEU A 127 7.51 13.52 21.18
C LEU A 127 6.30 14.36 21.62
N ASP A 128 6.00 15.46 20.90
CA ASP A 128 4.86 16.34 21.19
C ASP A 128 3.53 15.75 20.70
N ASN A 129 3.52 15.09 19.53
CA ASN A 129 2.29 14.68 18.86
C ASN A 129 2.07 13.17 18.81
N ASN A 130 3.10 12.39 19.17
CA ASN A 130 3.12 10.93 19.06
C ASN A 130 2.89 10.41 17.62
N LEU A 131 3.19 11.24 16.61
CA LEU A 131 3.00 10.95 15.19
C LEU A 131 4.35 10.71 14.49
N PRO A 132 4.47 9.62 13.69
CA PRO A 132 5.68 9.37 12.91
C PRO A 132 5.89 10.42 11.81
N THR A 133 7.15 10.60 11.41
CA THR A 133 7.57 11.44 10.30
C THR A 133 8.46 10.64 9.35
N ALA A 134 8.76 11.18 8.17
CA ALA A 134 9.70 10.54 7.22
C ALA A 134 11.10 10.28 7.82
N LYS A 135 11.46 10.94 8.94
CA LYS A 135 12.77 10.83 9.59
C LYS A 135 12.71 10.26 11.01
N VAL A 136 11.52 10.03 11.56
CA VAL A 136 11.30 9.54 12.93
C VAL A 136 10.13 8.58 12.97
N TYR A 137 10.37 7.33 13.33
CA TYR A 137 9.34 6.30 13.40
C TYR A 137 9.67 5.23 14.43
N ARG A 138 8.63 4.51 14.86
CA ARG A 138 8.75 3.41 15.81
C ARG A 138 9.44 2.23 15.14
N ILE A 139 10.41 1.64 15.83
CA ILE A 139 11.07 0.44 15.37
C ILE A 139 10.20 -0.76 15.73
N GLN A 140 9.93 -1.61 14.74
CA GLN A 140 9.35 -2.93 14.97
C GLN A 140 10.48 -3.97 14.98
N ARG A 141 10.45 -4.92 15.90
CA ARG A 141 11.44 -6.00 15.92
C ARG A 141 11.04 -7.10 14.95
N GLY A 142 12.04 -7.70 14.33
CA GLY A 142 11.86 -8.88 13.51
C GLY A 142 13.10 -9.75 13.50
N ILE A 143 12.95 -10.89 12.85
CA ILE A 143 14.04 -11.81 12.53
C ILE A 143 14.08 -12.01 11.04
N LEU A 144 15.29 -12.08 10.50
CA LEU A 144 15.50 -12.55 9.15
C LEU A 144 15.14 -14.03 9.10
N ILE A 145 14.10 -14.38 8.36
CA ILE A 145 13.72 -15.78 8.15
C ILE A 145 13.79 -16.07 6.68
N ASP A 146 14.66 -17.01 6.30
CA ASP A 146 14.57 -17.60 4.99
C ASP A 146 13.44 -18.63 5.00
N LYS A 147 12.21 -18.14 4.84
CA LYS A 147 11.01 -18.98 4.71
C LYS A 147 10.95 -19.71 3.37
N ILE A 148 11.96 -19.46 2.53
CA ILE A 148 12.01 -19.81 1.13
C ILE A 148 12.96 -20.99 0.96
N SER A 149 14.25 -20.92 1.28
CA SER A 149 15.22 -21.79 0.61
C SER A 149 15.92 -22.88 1.40
N ASN A 150 15.73 -22.97 2.72
CA ASN A 150 16.65 -23.74 3.59
C ASN A 150 18.14 -23.37 3.40
N HIS A 151 18.50 -22.35 2.60
CA HIS A 151 19.84 -21.79 2.60
C HIS A 151 20.03 -20.95 3.85
N SER A 152 21.24 -21.03 4.40
CA SER A 152 21.60 -20.37 5.65
C SER A 152 21.93 -18.89 5.50
N LYS A 153 21.64 -18.23 4.36
CA LYS A 153 22.11 -16.86 4.07
C LYS A 153 21.13 -16.02 3.20
N ILE A 154 20.62 -14.93 3.77
CA ILE A 154 19.73 -13.91 3.22
C ILE A 154 20.52 -12.68 2.81
N HIS A 155 20.39 -12.25 1.56
CA HIS A 155 21.13 -11.11 1.02
C HIS A 155 20.44 -9.78 1.32
N VAL A 156 21.16 -8.87 1.97
CA VAL A 156 20.71 -7.51 2.27
C VAL A 156 21.39 -6.53 1.32
N ARG A 157 20.65 -5.55 0.81
CA ARG A 157 21.11 -4.57 -0.20
C ARG A 157 21.25 -3.17 0.36
N ASN A 158 22.07 -2.33 -0.25
CA ASN A 158 22.23 -0.92 0.15
C ASN A 158 21.03 -0.03 -0.25
N THR A 159 20.38 -0.34 -1.37
CA THR A 159 19.14 0.32 -1.83
C THR A 159 18.20 -0.75 -2.41
N MET A 160 16.94 -0.39 -2.67
CA MET A 160 15.93 -1.32 -3.21
C MET A 160 16.36 -1.98 -4.55
N GLU A 161 17.09 -1.24 -5.39
CA GLU A 161 17.65 -1.73 -6.67
C GLU A 161 19.17 -1.91 -6.63
N GLY A 162 19.76 -1.83 -5.43
CA GLY A 162 21.19 -1.75 -5.23
C GLY A 162 21.90 -3.10 -5.21
N LYS A 163 23.20 -3.06 -4.91
CA LYS A 163 24.01 -4.27 -4.74
C LYS A 163 23.80 -4.85 -3.35
N THR A 164 23.95 -6.18 -3.26
CA THR A 164 24.07 -6.87 -1.98
C THR A 164 25.27 -6.31 -1.21
N ILE A 165 25.01 -5.77 -0.03
CA ILE A 165 26.04 -5.32 0.92
C ILE A 165 26.59 -6.49 1.72
N ARG A 166 25.71 -7.42 2.13
CA ARG A 166 26.09 -8.57 2.96
C ARG A 166 25.03 -9.67 2.90
N ALA A 167 25.40 -10.87 3.32
CA ALA A 167 24.49 -11.99 3.52
C ALA A 167 24.45 -12.40 4.99
N TYR A 168 23.26 -12.64 5.53
CA TYR A 168 22.99 -12.90 6.96
C TYR A 168 22.21 -14.19 7.14
N SER A 169 22.41 -14.91 8.25
CA SER A 169 21.72 -16.18 8.46
C SER A 169 20.28 -16.05 8.92
N THR A 170 19.46 -17.06 8.60
CA THR A 170 18.13 -17.20 9.21
C THR A 170 18.23 -17.18 10.73
N GLY A 171 17.30 -16.48 11.38
CA GLY A 171 17.33 -16.19 12.81
C GLY A 171 18.10 -14.92 13.18
N THR A 172 18.74 -14.23 12.22
CA THR A 172 19.42 -12.96 12.51
C THR A 172 18.39 -11.91 12.96
N PRO A 173 18.51 -11.34 14.18
CA PRO A 173 17.59 -10.32 14.65
C PRO A 173 17.81 -9.02 13.86
N VAL A 174 16.72 -8.33 13.56
CA VAL A 174 16.73 -7.08 12.81
C VAL A 174 15.66 -6.13 13.33
N ARG A 175 15.89 -4.85 13.08
CA ARG A 175 14.93 -3.78 13.38
C ARG A 175 14.29 -3.35 12.07
N ILE A 176 12.98 -3.47 11.99
CA ILE A 176 12.17 -3.03 10.86
C ILE A 176 11.95 -1.53 11.01
N LEU A 177 12.42 -0.79 10.00
CA LEU A 177 12.42 0.66 9.98
C LEU A 177 11.23 1.22 9.19
N GLU A 178 11.06 0.77 7.95
CA GLU A 178 9.99 1.28 7.07
C GLU A 178 9.54 0.17 6.11
N LYS A 179 8.23 -0.05 6.01
CA LYS A 179 7.66 -0.87 4.94
C LYS A 179 7.50 0.03 3.72
N SER A 180 8.33 -0.16 2.69
CA SER A 180 8.13 0.55 1.42
C SER A 180 7.02 -0.12 0.62
N SER A 181 6.38 0.65 -0.27
CA SER A 181 5.29 0.23 -1.15
C SER A 181 5.66 -0.82 -2.23
N HIS A 182 6.87 -1.40 -2.19
CA HIS A 182 7.41 -2.26 -3.25
C HIS A 182 7.95 -3.61 -2.71
N SER A 183 7.34 -4.14 -1.64
CA SER A 183 7.75 -5.38 -0.95
C SER A 183 9.20 -5.38 -0.45
N TRP A 184 9.84 -4.21 -0.40
CA TRP A 184 11.12 -3.98 0.26
C TRP A 184 10.88 -3.35 1.61
N VAL A 185 11.59 -3.85 2.60
CA VAL A 185 11.55 -3.33 3.96
C VAL A 185 12.92 -2.78 4.26
N LYS A 186 12.94 -1.51 4.66
CA LYS A 186 14.14 -0.90 5.22
C LYS A 186 14.34 -1.52 6.60
N ILE A 187 15.52 -2.10 6.81
CA ILE A 187 15.89 -2.75 8.07
C ILE A 187 17.19 -2.17 8.59
N MET A 188 17.36 -2.24 9.90
CA MET A 188 18.64 -2.07 10.56
C MET A 188 19.13 -3.41 11.07
N LEU A 189 20.37 -3.70 10.75
CA LEU A 189 21.07 -4.93 11.08
C LEU A 189 21.67 -4.85 12.50
N PRO A 190 22.11 -5.99 13.08
CA PRO A 190 22.73 -6.00 14.42
C PRO A 190 23.94 -5.08 14.55
N ASP A 191 24.68 -4.86 13.46
CA ASP A 191 25.82 -3.95 13.38
C ASP A 191 25.41 -2.48 13.13
N PHE A 192 24.12 -2.16 13.28
CA PHE A 192 23.50 -0.85 13.03
C PHE A 192 23.58 -0.36 11.58
N SER A 193 24.08 -1.18 10.66
CA SER A 193 24.03 -0.84 9.24
C SER A 193 22.58 -0.89 8.73
N ILE A 194 22.24 0.07 7.88
CA ILE A 194 20.94 0.13 7.22
C ILE A 194 21.04 -0.65 5.92
N GLY A 195 20.03 -1.47 5.69
CA GLY A 195 19.88 -2.20 4.45
C GLY A 195 18.43 -2.40 4.07
N TYR A 196 18.25 -2.96 2.88
CA TYR A 196 16.95 -3.31 2.34
C TYR A 196 16.90 -4.81 2.16
N VAL A 197 15.82 -5.41 2.65
CA VAL A 197 15.50 -6.82 2.46
C VAL A 197 14.06 -6.93 1.96
N ARG A 198 13.72 -7.98 1.21
CA ARG A 198 12.33 -8.23 0.84
C ARG A 198 11.50 -8.61 2.07
N GLU A 199 10.26 -8.16 2.14
CA GLU A 199 9.36 -8.38 3.29
C GLU A 199 9.22 -9.86 3.67
N LEU A 200 9.24 -10.75 2.68
CA LEU A 200 9.15 -12.19 2.88
C LEU A 200 10.27 -12.79 3.74
N PHE A 201 11.44 -12.14 3.77
CA PHE A 201 12.60 -12.61 4.52
C PHE A 201 12.56 -12.07 5.95
N LEU A 202 11.44 -11.46 6.34
CA LEU A 202 11.22 -10.92 7.66
C LEU A 202 10.05 -11.64 8.32
N SER A 203 10.21 -11.90 9.61
CA SER A 203 9.09 -12.15 10.50
C SER A 203 9.15 -11.14 11.62
N ALA A 204 8.07 -10.38 11.77
CA ALA A 204 7.94 -9.43 12.86
C ALA A 204 7.30 -10.10 14.09
N GLU A 205 7.54 -9.55 15.28
CA GLU A 205 7.04 -10.08 16.57
C GLU A 205 5.49 -10.25 16.66
N ASN A 206 4.71 -9.85 15.65
CA ASN A 206 3.25 -10.02 15.59
C ASN A 206 2.72 -10.78 14.36
N VAL A 207 3.55 -11.55 13.65
CA VAL A 207 3.05 -12.43 12.56
C VAL A 207 3.29 -13.87 12.95
N SER A 208 2.20 -14.58 13.27
CA SER A 208 2.20 -16.02 13.49
C SER A 208 2.85 -16.71 12.30
N THR A 209 4.06 -17.22 12.49
CA THR A 209 4.68 -18.16 11.57
C THR A 209 4.08 -19.52 11.83
N ASN A 210 3.16 -19.98 10.97
CA ASN A 210 3.05 -21.39 10.59
C ASN A 210 2.03 -21.57 9.44
N ASN A 211 2.48 -22.24 8.38
CA ASN A 211 1.73 -22.97 7.32
C ASN A 211 1.47 -22.39 5.90
N ASP A 212 1.83 -21.16 5.52
CA ASP A 212 1.30 -20.58 4.26
C ASP A 212 2.25 -20.45 3.04
N ILE A 213 3.36 -21.19 3.00
CA ILE A 213 4.30 -21.11 1.87
C ILE A 213 4.30 -22.41 1.08
N ILE A 214 3.76 -22.35 -0.14
CA ILE A 214 3.76 -23.46 -1.10
C ILE A 214 4.93 -23.29 -2.07
N LYS A 215 5.74 -24.34 -2.21
CA LYS A 215 6.76 -24.47 -3.25
C LYS A 215 6.20 -25.28 -4.42
N ILE A 216 6.40 -24.79 -5.64
CA ILE A 216 5.94 -25.45 -6.87
C ILE A 216 7.11 -25.60 -7.84
N ASP A 217 7.29 -26.78 -8.40
CA ASP A 217 8.33 -27.01 -9.40
C ASP A 217 8.08 -26.22 -10.70
N ILE A 218 9.15 -25.60 -11.20
CA ILE A 218 9.22 -24.92 -12.48
C ILE A 218 9.32 -25.97 -13.58
N ILE A 219 8.45 -25.85 -14.58
CA ILE A 219 8.43 -26.70 -15.76
C ILE A 219 9.45 -26.21 -16.79
N LYS A 220 9.48 -24.91 -17.06
CA LYS A 220 10.32 -24.32 -18.11
C LYS A 220 10.56 -22.83 -17.89
N GLN A 221 11.70 -22.32 -18.33
CA GLN A 221 11.96 -20.89 -18.49
C GLN A 221 12.04 -20.52 -19.98
N ASN A 222 11.51 -19.36 -20.37
CA ASN A 222 11.66 -18.83 -21.72
C ASN A 222 12.88 -17.88 -21.84
N SER A 223 13.19 -17.42 -23.05
CA SER A 223 14.29 -16.48 -23.32
C SER A 223 14.14 -15.12 -22.64
N ASP A 224 12.91 -14.76 -22.30
CA ASP A 224 12.54 -13.45 -21.76
C ASP A 224 12.47 -13.45 -20.23
N GLY A 225 12.96 -14.52 -19.58
CA GLY A 225 13.06 -14.62 -18.13
C GLY A 225 11.79 -15.10 -17.42
N PHE A 226 10.73 -15.46 -18.15
CA PHE A 226 9.49 -15.98 -17.57
C PHE A 226 9.57 -17.47 -17.26
N TYR A 227 8.97 -17.86 -16.14
CA TYR A 227 8.93 -19.22 -15.61
C TYR A 227 7.52 -19.79 -15.68
N LEU A 228 7.41 -20.96 -16.30
CA LEU A 228 6.19 -21.74 -16.42
C LEU A 228 6.11 -22.74 -15.25
N PHE A 229 4.97 -22.77 -14.57
CA PHE A 229 4.68 -23.75 -13.52
C PHE A 229 3.21 -24.20 -13.58
N THR A 230 2.89 -25.30 -12.91
CA THR A 230 1.52 -25.80 -12.80
C THR A 230 1.05 -25.82 -11.36
N TYR A 231 -0.17 -25.34 -11.14
CA TYR A 231 -0.87 -25.45 -9.86
C TYR A 231 -2.31 -25.85 -10.12
N ASP A 232 -2.80 -26.90 -9.47
CA ASP A 232 -4.20 -27.34 -9.61
C ASP A 232 -4.62 -27.49 -11.10
N ASN A 233 -3.83 -28.24 -11.87
CA ASN A 233 -4.01 -28.50 -13.31
C ASN A 233 -4.02 -27.27 -14.25
N ASN A 234 -3.71 -26.07 -13.75
CA ASN A 234 -3.60 -24.86 -14.55
C ASN A 234 -2.15 -24.50 -14.81
N GLN A 235 -1.87 -23.86 -15.95
CA GLN A 235 -0.55 -23.35 -16.31
C GLN A 235 -0.42 -21.87 -15.98
N PHE A 236 0.72 -21.52 -15.40
CA PHE A 236 1.03 -20.18 -14.93
C PHE A 236 2.36 -19.72 -15.47
N LEU A 237 2.44 -18.46 -15.88
CA LEU A 237 3.69 -17.84 -16.31
C LEU A 237 4.00 -16.64 -15.42
N ALA A 238 5.17 -16.61 -14.79
CA ALA A 238 5.59 -15.57 -13.86
C ALA A 238 7.02 -15.10 -14.14
N HIS A 239 7.31 -13.83 -13.89
CA HIS A 239 8.68 -13.30 -13.92
C HIS A 239 9.06 -12.77 -12.53
N PRO A 240 10.23 -13.11 -11.97
CA PRO A 240 10.60 -12.82 -10.58
C PRO A 240 10.69 -11.32 -10.26
N ASP A 241 11.09 -10.53 -11.26
CA ASP A 241 11.17 -9.06 -11.13
C ASP A 241 9.88 -8.33 -11.53
N HIS A 242 8.81 -9.04 -11.90
CA HIS A 242 7.57 -8.43 -12.35
C HIS A 242 6.42 -8.75 -11.39
N ALA A 243 5.57 -7.75 -11.17
CA ALA A 243 4.29 -7.90 -10.48
C ALA A 243 3.19 -8.50 -11.39
N ILE A 244 3.55 -9.07 -12.54
CA ILE A 244 2.59 -9.63 -13.52
C ILE A 244 2.67 -11.15 -13.50
N LEU A 245 1.51 -11.78 -13.31
CA LEU A 245 1.28 -13.21 -13.47
C LEU A 245 0.36 -13.44 -14.67
N TYR A 246 0.62 -14.49 -15.46
CA TYR A 246 -0.29 -14.94 -16.50
C TYR A 246 -0.98 -16.22 -16.08
N ILE A 247 -2.31 -16.22 -16.16
CA ILE A 247 -3.16 -17.37 -15.86
C ILE A 247 -4.05 -17.60 -17.07
N ASN A 248 -3.89 -18.71 -17.77
CA ASN A 248 -4.69 -19.04 -18.95
C ASN A 248 -4.77 -17.89 -19.98
N ASN A 249 -3.65 -17.23 -20.26
CA ASN A 249 -3.50 -16.04 -21.14
C ASN A 249 -4.16 -14.74 -20.65
N VAL A 250 -4.55 -14.65 -19.38
CA VAL A 250 -5.01 -13.42 -18.75
C VAL A 250 -3.90 -12.87 -17.84
N GLU A 251 -3.63 -11.57 -17.95
CA GLU A 251 -2.67 -10.86 -17.10
C GLU A 251 -3.30 -10.52 -15.75
N PHE A 252 -2.56 -10.79 -14.67
CA PHE A 252 -2.91 -10.48 -13.30
C PHE A 252 -1.82 -9.63 -12.68
N TYR A 253 -2.22 -8.63 -11.91
CA TYR A 253 -1.32 -7.90 -11.03
C TYR A 253 -1.25 -8.63 -9.70
N CYS A 254 -0.04 -8.76 -9.18
CA CYS A 254 0.26 -9.31 -7.87
C CYS A 254 1.18 -8.31 -7.16
N GLU A 255 0.66 -7.62 -6.15
CA GLU A 255 1.37 -6.57 -5.42
C GLU A 255 2.72 -7.08 -4.86
N ASN A 256 2.74 -8.34 -4.44
CA ASN A 256 3.93 -9.01 -3.97
C ASN A 256 4.59 -9.82 -5.11
N PRO A 257 5.91 -9.67 -5.36
CA PRO A 257 6.56 -10.40 -6.43
C PRO A 257 6.54 -11.91 -6.20
N ILE A 258 6.64 -12.65 -7.30
CA ILE A 258 6.70 -14.12 -7.28
C ILE A 258 8.16 -14.53 -7.05
N PHE A 259 8.40 -15.25 -5.97
CA PHE A 259 9.77 -15.62 -5.61
C PHE A 259 10.16 -16.93 -6.26
N ILE A 260 11.40 -17.00 -6.71
CA ILE A 260 11.95 -18.15 -7.41
C ILE A 260 13.22 -18.57 -6.70
N GLU A 261 13.27 -19.85 -6.38
CA GLU A 261 14.39 -20.50 -5.72
C GLU A 261 14.78 -21.74 -6.52
N ASN A 262 15.96 -21.71 -7.14
CA ASN A 262 16.45 -22.78 -8.01
C ASN A 262 15.43 -23.16 -9.09
N THR A 263 14.79 -24.32 -8.97
CA THR A 263 13.75 -24.85 -9.87
C THR A 263 12.36 -24.74 -9.27
N THR A 264 12.14 -23.93 -8.24
CA THR A 264 10.84 -23.82 -7.54
C THR A 264 10.34 -22.38 -7.44
N ILE A 265 9.03 -22.20 -7.61
CA ILE A 265 8.29 -20.96 -7.38
C ILE A 265 7.65 -21.01 -6.01
N ILE A 266 7.65 -19.86 -5.34
CA ILE A 266 7.15 -19.71 -3.98
C ILE A 266 5.96 -18.77 -3.99
N LEU A 267 4.82 -19.32 -3.60
CA LEU A 267 3.57 -18.59 -3.49
C LEU A 267 3.46 -17.96 -2.10
N ASN A 268 3.20 -16.66 -2.07
CA ASN A 268 2.78 -15.98 -0.85
C ASN A 268 1.29 -16.27 -0.57
N SER A 269 0.83 -15.95 0.65
CA SER A 269 -0.54 -16.20 1.10
C SER A 269 -1.60 -15.53 0.23
N ASP A 270 -1.33 -14.34 -0.30
CA ASP A 270 -2.29 -13.58 -1.12
C ASP A 270 -2.51 -14.26 -2.48
N LEU A 271 -1.42 -14.67 -3.13
CA LEU A 271 -1.45 -15.40 -4.39
C LEU A 271 -2.01 -16.82 -4.19
N ARG A 272 -1.63 -17.50 -3.11
CA ARG A 272 -2.21 -18.79 -2.74
C ARG A 272 -3.72 -18.70 -2.56
N ASN A 273 -4.20 -17.73 -1.79
CA ASN A 273 -5.63 -17.53 -1.55
C ASN A 273 -6.37 -17.31 -2.88
N TYR A 274 -5.81 -16.50 -3.77
CA TYR A 274 -6.37 -16.33 -5.12
C TYR A 274 -6.38 -17.66 -5.90
N LEU A 275 -5.30 -18.42 -5.86
CA LEU A 275 -5.19 -19.67 -6.60
C LEU A 275 -6.16 -20.74 -6.08
N ASP A 276 -6.35 -20.83 -4.77
CA ASP A 276 -7.24 -21.81 -4.12
C ASP A 276 -8.72 -21.47 -4.31
N HIS A 277 -9.08 -20.18 -4.21
CA HIS A 277 -10.48 -19.73 -4.18
C HIS A 277 -10.95 -19.06 -5.48
N ARG A 278 -10.04 -18.82 -6.43
CA ARG A 278 -10.27 -18.12 -7.70
C ARG A 278 -11.01 -16.77 -7.56
N THR A 279 -10.85 -16.13 -6.41
CA THR A 279 -11.53 -14.87 -6.09
C THR A 279 -10.50 -13.74 -6.06
N PRO A 280 -10.59 -12.74 -6.95
CA PRO A 280 -9.72 -11.57 -6.94
C PRO A 280 -9.70 -10.91 -5.55
N THR A 281 -8.50 -10.54 -5.09
CA THR A 281 -8.30 -9.79 -3.85
C THR A 281 -7.82 -8.38 -4.16
N SER A 282 -7.71 -7.52 -3.14
CA SER A 282 -7.06 -6.21 -3.31
C SER A 282 -5.59 -6.31 -3.74
N LYS A 283 -4.95 -7.47 -3.56
CA LYS A 283 -3.52 -7.65 -3.85
C LYS A 283 -3.22 -8.51 -5.06
N VAL A 284 -4.21 -9.29 -5.50
CA VAL A 284 -4.13 -10.17 -6.67
C VAL A 284 -5.41 -10.05 -7.48
N HIS A 285 -5.35 -9.38 -8.63
CA HIS A 285 -6.52 -9.13 -9.47
C HIS A 285 -6.14 -9.03 -10.95
N PRO A 286 -7.10 -9.24 -11.87
CA PRO A 286 -6.85 -9.07 -13.30
C PRO A 286 -6.31 -7.67 -13.62
N ILE A 287 -5.38 -7.59 -14.55
CA ILE A 287 -4.90 -6.34 -15.11
C ILE A 287 -5.90 -5.83 -16.13
N ILE A 288 -6.20 -4.55 -16.02
CA ILE A 288 -7.06 -3.86 -16.97
C ILE A 288 -6.19 -2.99 -17.85
N GLN A 289 -6.28 -3.18 -19.16
CA GLN A 289 -5.54 -2.37 -20.11
C GLN A 289 -6.28 -1.07 -20.42
N GLY A 290 -5.55 0.04 -20.35
CA GLY A 290 -5.99 1.36 -20.76
C GLY A 290 -5.12 1.95 -21.86
N GLU A 291 -5.58 3.04 -22.44
CA GLU A 291 -4.86 3.84 -23.43
C GLU A 291 -4.83 5.29 -22.97
N LEU A 292 -3.63 5.90 -22.96
CA LEU A 292 -3.47 7.31 -22.65
C LEU A 292 -4.17 8.18 -23.69
N ILE A 293 -4.95 9.15 -23.24
CA ILE A 293 -5.65 10.10 -24.10
C ILE A 293 -5.38 11.53 -23.65
N ASN A 294 -5.19 12.43 -24.60
CA ASN A 294 -5.17 13.86 -24.31
C ASN A 294 -6.05 14.57 -25.34
N GLN A 295 -7.18 15.10 -24.89
CA GLN A 295 -8.15 15.80 -25.73
C GLN A 295 -7.98 17.33 -25.70
N VAL A 296 -6.98 17.84 -24.95
CA VAL A 296 -6.87 19.25 -24.57
C VAL A 296 -5.65 19.92 -25.19
N THR A 297 -4.51 19.24 -25.35
CA THR A 297 -3.26 19.86 -25.79
C THR A 297 -2.75 19.35 -27.15
N GLU A 298 -2.24 20.26 -27.98
CA GLU A 298 -1.63 19.97 -29.29
C GLU A 298 -0.43 19.03 -29.22
N ASN A 299 0.29 18.99 -28.09
CA ASN A 299 1.49 18.17 -27.91
C ASN A 299 1.20 16.67 -27.78
N ASN A 300 -0.07 16.26 -27.69
CA ASN A 300 -0.52 14.86 -27.65
C ASN A 300 0.23 14.00 -26.61
N CYS A 301 0.62 14.59 -25.47
CA CYS A 301 1.34 13.94 -24.39
C CYS A 301 0.56 14.00 -23.08
N VAL A 302 0.77 13.06 -22.18
CA VAL A 302 0.08 12.91 -20.90
C VAL A 302 1.12 12.83 -19.78
N ASN A 303 0.90 13.58 -18.72
CA ASN A 303 1.78 13.60 -17.56
C ASN A 303 1.39 12.51 -16.57
N ILE A 304 2.39 11.79 -16.07
CA ILE A 304 2.27 10.76 -15.04
C ILE A 304 2.95 11.30 -13.78
N HIS A 305 2.27 11.17 -12.66
CA HIS A 305 2.65 11.76 -11.39
C HIS A 305 3.25 10.73 -10.45
N ASP A 306 4.11 11.16 -9.53
CA ASP A 306 4.69 10.32 -8.47
C ASP A 306 3.66 9.95 -7.38
N ALA A 307 2.67 10.80 -7.16
CA ALA A 307 1.56 10.61 -6.24
C ALA A 307 0.29 11.30 -6.75
N ILE A 308 -0.83 11.07 -6.06
CA ILE A 308 -2.09 11.78 -6.26
C ILE A 308 -1.86 13.27 -6.05
N ASP A 309 -2.21 14.08 -7.07
CA ASP A 309 -1.94 15.53 -7.08
C ASP A 309 -0.45 15.88 -6.86
N GLY A 310 0.45 14.92 -7.07
CA GLY A 310 1.89 15.03 -6.87
C GLY A 310 2.61 15.70 -8.04
N LYS A 311 3.94 15.60 -8.03
CA LYS A 311 4.78 16.19 -9.08
C LYS A 311 4.73 15.32 -10.33
N ILE A 312 4.92 15.93 -11.49
CA ILE A 312 5.08 15.20 -12.74
C ILE A 312 6.40 14.44 -12.67
N SER A 313 6.32 13.12 -12.73
CA SER A 313 7.48 12.23 -12.74
C SER A 313 7.93 11.95 -14.17
N LYS A 314 6.99 11.66 -15.06
CA LYS A 314 7.26 11.36 -16.47
C LYS A 314 6.14 11.87 -17.38
N THR A 315 6.45 12.00 -18.67
CA THR A 315 5.48 12.37 -19.71
C THR A 315 5.54 11.34 -20.83
N TYR A 316 4.38 10.84 -21.24
CA TYR A 316 4.24 9.83 -22.30
C TYR A 316 3.35 10.34 -23.42
N ARG A 317 3.49 9.80 -24.63
CA ARG A 317 2.58 10.11 -25.73
C ARG A 317 1.18 9.53 -25.46
N ALA A 318 0.14 10.24 -25.88
CA ALA A 318 -1.18 9.65 -25.99
C ALA A 318 -1.15 8.49 -26.99
N LYS A 319 -2.08 7.56 -26.86
CA LYS A 319 -2.13 6.23 -27.48
C LYS A 319 -1.18 5.19 -26.88
N THR A 320 -0.32 5.55 -25.94
CA THR A 320 0.44 4.57 -25.17
C THR A 320 -0.52 3.68 -24.39
N LYS A 321 -0.35 2.36 -24.52
CA LYS A 321 -1.08 1.36 -23.73
C LYS A 321 -0.46 1.25 -22.35
N VAL A 322 -1.30 1.11 -21.33
CA VAL A 322 -0.90 1.05 -19.92
C VAL A 322 -1.73 0.01 -19.20
N ASN A 323 -1.20 -0.50 -18.09
CA ASN A 323 -1.91 -1.41 -17.19
C ASN A 323 -2.44 -0.60 -16.01
N VAL A 324 -3.73 -0.73 -15.69
CA VAL A 324 -4.36 -0.07 -14.55
C VAL A 324 -4.28 -1.02 -13.36
N LEU A 325 -3.66 -0.54 -12.27
CA LEU A 325 -3.39 -1.33 -11.09
C LEU A 325 -4.43 -1.07 -10.01
N TYR A 326 -4.65 0.19 -9.65
CA TYR A 326 -5.57 0.55 -8.56
C TYR A 326 -6.42 1.75 -8.91
N GLN A 327 -7.62 1.77 -8.35
CA GLN A 327 -8.39 3.00 -8.23
C GLN A 327 -7.92 3.79 -7.03
N SER A 328 -7.83 5.10 -7.17
CA SER A 328 -7.52 6.01 -6.08
C SER A 328 -8.58 7.09 -5.95
N PHE A 329 -8.57 7.80 -4.83
CA PHE A 329 -9.51 8.86 -4.54
C PHE A 329 -9.53 9.95 -5.62
N ASP A 330 -10.71 10.54 -5.82
CA ASP A 330 -10.98 11.62 -6.77
C ASP A 330 -10.70 11.29 -8.24
N GLY A 331 -10.91 10.03 -8.64
CA GLY A 331 -10.74 9.57 -10.02
C GLY A 331 -9.29 9.48 -10.48
N TRP A 332 -8.35 9.46 -9.55
CA TRP A 332 -6.97 9.09 -9.83
C TRP A 332 -6.84 7.58 -9.96
N LEU A 333 -5.89 7.14 -10.76
CA LEU A 333 -5.60 5.73 -11.00
C LEU A 333 -4.10 5.51 -10.89
N GLN A 334 -3.69 4.43 -10.22
CA GLN A 334 -2.31 3.95 -10.32
C GLN A 334 -2.18 3.09 -11.58
N ILE A 335 -1.17 3.37 -12.38
CA ILE A 335 -0.90 2.68 -13.64
C ILE A 335 0.55 2.21 -13.74
N MET A 336 0.76 1.16 -14.52
CA MET A 336 2.07 0.70 -14.95
C MET A 336 2.23 0.91 -16.47
N LEU A 337 3.35 1.51 -16.84
CA LEU A 337 3.72 1.83 -18.21
C LEU A 337 4.49 0.66 -18.85
N PRO A 338 4.62 0.63 -20.20
CA PRO A 338 5.33 -0.45 -20.89
C PRO A 338 6.81 -0.61 -20.50
N ASP A 339 7.43 0.45 -19.98
CA ASP A 339 8.81 0.42 -19.46
C ASP A 339 8.88 -0.04 -17.99
N GLY A 340 7.77 -0.53 -17.42
CA GLY A 340 7.68 -0.98 -16.03
C GLY A 340 7.51 0.15 -15.02
N PHE A 341 7.50 1.42 -15.45
CA PHE A 341 7.31 2.54 -14.53
C PHE A 341 5.90 2.54 -13.94
N ILE A 342 5.80 2.64 -12.61
CA ILE A 342 4.53 2.77 -11.89
C ILE A 342 4.35 4.23 -11.46
N GLY A 343 3.17 4.78 -11.69
CA GLY A 343 2.82 6.13 -11.27
C GLY A 343 1.32 6.38 -11.29
N TYR A 344 0.93 7.62 -11.06
CA TYR A 344 -0.47 8.03 -10.94
C TYR A 344 -0.91 8.89 -12.12
N ILE A 345 -2.15 8.67 -12.55
CA ILE A 345 -2.78 9.43 -13.65
C ILE A 345 -4.20 9.85 -13.25
N ASP A 346 -4.59 11.05 -13.64
CA ASP A 346 -5.97 11.50 -13.54
C ASP A 346 -6.79 10.78 -14.63
N GLY A 347 -7.87 10.09 -14.24
CA GLY A 347 -8.68 9.25 -15.12
C GLY A 347 -9.26 9.97 -16.35
N ARG A 348 -9.28 11.32 -16.37
CA ARG A 348 -9.64 12.11 -17.57
C ARG A 348 -8.68 11.89 -18.74
N TYR A 349 -7.45 11.50 -18.46
CA TYR A 349 -6.40 11.23 -19.45
C TYR A 349 -6.22 9.74 -19.76
N LEU A 350 -7.16 8.90 -19.33
CA LEU A 350 -7.14 7.46 -19.58
C LEU A 350 -8.44 7.01 -20.23
N ARG A 351 -8.32 6.19 -21.28
CA ARG A 351 -9.45 5.48 -21.88
C ARG A 351 -9.30 3.99 -21.62
N LEU A 352 -10.31 3.39 -21.02
CA LEU A 352 -10.40 1.93 -20.90
C LEU A 352 -11.06 1.34 -22.14
N LYS A 353 -10.84 0.04 -22.36
CA LYS A 353 -11.67 -0.73 -23.29
C LYS A 353 -13.12 -0.70 -22.79
N GLU A 354 -14.09 -0.71 -23.71
CA GLU A 354 -15.50 -0.74 -23.31
C GLU A 354 -15.80 -2.00 -22.49
N ASP A 355 -16.72 -1.85 -21.53
CA ASP A 355 -17.26 -2.94 -20.70
C ASP A 355 -16.25 -3.61 -19.75
N VAL A 356 -15.28 -2.84 -19.25
CA VAL A 356 -14.32 -3.30 -18.24
C VAL A 356 -14.49 -2.51 -16.95
N SER A 357 -14.82 -3.19 -15.85
CA SER A 357 -14.79 -2.62 -14.49
C SER A 357 -13.37 -2.25 -14.11
N LEU A 358 -13.22 -1.21 -13.29
CA LEU A 358 -11.92 -0.83 -12.75
C LEU A 358 -11.42 -1.83 -11.68
N PRO A 359 -10.09 -1.86 -11.41
CA PRO A 359 -9.51 -2.76 -10.40
C PRO A 359 -9.90 -2.33 -8.97
N PRO A 360 -9.47 -3.03 -7.91
CA PRO A 360 -9.77 -2.65 -6.53
C PRO A 360 -9.36 -1.22 -6.18
N VAL A 361 -10.01 -0.70 -5.15
CA VAL A 361 -9.72 0.61 -4.59
C VAL A 361 -8.52 0.53 -3.65
N ASP A 362 -7.54 1.41 -3.87
CA ASP A 362 -6.52 1.71 -2.88
C ASP A 362 -7.15 2.52 -1.74
N ILE A 363 -7.53 1.79 -0.69
CA ILE A 363 -8.16 2.31 0.54
C ILE A 363 -7.29 3.41 1.17
N GLN A 364 -5.97 3.30 1.13
CA GLN A 364 -5.09 4.30 1.75
C GLN A 364 -5.22 5.68 1.11
N SER A 365 -5.58 5.74 -0.17
CA SER A 365 -5.81 7.01 -0.87
C SER A 365 -7.01 7.83 -0.36
N PHE A 366 -7.91 7.20 0.41
CA PHE A 366 -9.10 7.84 0.99
C PHE A 366 -8.83 8.38 2.41
N MET A 367 -7.70 8.03 3.01
CA MET A 367 -7.36 8.46 4.37
C MET A 367 -7.26 10.00 4.45
N HIS A 368 -7.80 10.56 5.53
CA HIS A 368 -7.85 12.01 5.78
C HIS A 368 -8.65 12.86 4.77
N LYS A 369 -9.45 12.25 3.90
CA LYS A 369 -10.36 12.98 2.99
C LYS A 369 -11.72 13.18 3.63
N GLU A 370 -12.22 14.42 3.60
CA GLU A 370 -13.59 14.69 4.05
C GLU A 370 -14.57 14.17 2.99
N ILE A 371 -15.24 13.06 3.31
CA ILE A 371 -16.21 12.40 2.43
C ILE A 371 -17.57 12.46 3.11
N LYS A 372 -18.56 13.06 2.42
CA LYS A 372 -19.95 13.01 2.88
C LYS A 372 -20.59 11.76 2.30
N ARG A 373 -21.22 10.97 3.16
CA ARG A 373 -21.82 9.70 2.79
C ARG A 373 -23.34 9.70 2.92
N ASP A 374 -23.97 10.86 3.13
CA ASP A 374 -25.43 10.94 3.21
C ASP A 374 -26.12 10.59 1.89
N TYR A 375 -25.40 10.80 0.78
CA TYR A 375 -25.77 10.36 -0.55
C TYR A 375 -24.62 9.62 -1.22
N ILE A 376 -24.94 8.51 -1.88
CA ILE A 376 -24.02 7.76 -2.74
C ILE A 376 -24.65 7.67 -4.13
N LEU A 377 -23.95 8.17 -5.14
CA LEU A 377 -24.37 8.12 -6.53
C LEU A 377 -23.58 7.03 -7.25
N ILE A 378 -24.27 6.10 -7.89
CA ILE A 378 -23.66 5.01 -8.65
C ILE A 378 -24.05 5.15 -10.11
N VAL A 379 -23.07 5.35 -10.99
CA VAL A 379 -23.24 5.52 -12.42
C VAL A 379 -22.70 4.28 -13.13
N ASN A 380 -23.59 3.54 -13.77
CA ASN A 380 -23.26 2.41 -14.61
C ASN A 380 -23.15 2.86 -16.07
N GLN A 381 -21.93 2.88 -16.61
CA GLN A 381 -21.63 3.30 -17.98
C GLN A 381 -21.96 2.23 -19.04
N GLN A 382 -22.15 0.96 -18.69
CA GLN A 382 -22.59 -0.04 -19.67
C GLN A 382 -24.11 0.07 -19.89
N ASN A 383 -24.86 0.05 -18.81
CA ASN A 383 -26.33 0.12 -18.78
C ASN A 383 -26.87 1.55 -18.90
N GLN A 384 -25.99 2.56 -18.87
CA GLN A 384 -26.35 3.97 -18.93
C GLN A 384 -27.43 4.33 -17.88
N ASN A 385 -27.15 3.97 -16.64
CA ASN A 385 -28.05 4.17 -15.51
C ASN A 385 -27.35 4.89 -14.36
N LEU A 386 -28.10 5.70 -13.63
CA LEU A 386 -27.73 6.30 -12.34
C LEU A 386 -28.64 5.74 -11.27
N GLN A 387 -28.06 5.35 -10.13
CA GLN A 387 -28.76 5.10 -8.89
C GLN A 387 -28.27 6.08 -7.82
N ILE A 388 -29.19 6.64 -7.05
CA ILE A 388 -28.88 7.52 -5.93
C ILE A 388 -29.39 6.81 -4.68
N TYR A 389 -28.47 6.52 -3.77
CA TYR A 389 -28.76 5.96 -2.46
C TYR A 389 -28.70 7.07 -1.42
N LYS A 390 -29.67 7.07 -0.51
CA LYS A 390 -29.73 7.99 0.62
C LYS A 390 -29.52 7.24 1.92
N LYS A 391 -28.69 7.82 2.79
CA LYS A 391 -28.48 7.34 4.15
C LYS A 391 -29.69 7.63 5.03
N LEU A 392 -30.12 6.64 5.80
CA LEU A 392 -31.20 6.73 6.76
C LEU A 392 -30.64 6.94 8.18
N ASN A 393 -31.51 7.34 9.10
CA ASN A 393 -31.14 7.63 10.49
C ASN A 393 -30.51 6.43 11.21
N ASN A 394 -30.89 5.20 10.83
CA ASN A 394 -30.32 3.95 11.34
C ASN A 394 -28.98 3.56 10.68
N GLN A 395 -28.34 4.48 9.95
CA GLN A 395 -27.07 4.28 9.23
C GLN A 395 -27.14 3.30 8.05
N THR A 396 -28.32 2.81 7.66
CA THR A 396 -28.51 2.00 6.45
C THR A 396 -28.80 2.89 5.24
N TYR A 397 -28.68 2.34 4.03
CA TYR A 397 -28.94 3.05 2.79
C TYR A 397 -30.19 2.51 2.11
N THR A 398 -30.93 3.39 1.45
CA THR A 398 -32.06 2.99 0.59
C THR A 398 -31.93 3.65 -0.78
N LEU A 399 -32.42 2.96 -1.81
CA LEU A 399 -32.47 3.51 -3.16
C LEU A 399 -33.52 4.63 -3.20
N ASP A 400 -33.06 5.87 -3.34
CA ASP A 400 -33.93 7.05 -3.42
C ASP A 400 -34.40 7.28 -4.87
N THR A 401 -33.48 7.18 -5.82
CA THR A 401 -33.74 7.52 -7.22
C THR A 401 -33.00 6.58 -8.16
N SER A 402 -33.63 6.17 -9.27
CA SER A 402 -33.00 5.44 -10.38
C SER A 402 -33.38 6.08 -11.71
N SER A 403 -32.42 6.31 -12.61
CA SER A 403 -32.69 7.02 -13.86
C SER A 403 -31.71 6.72 -14.98
N LYS A 404 -32.22 6.68 -16.22
CA LYS A 404 -31.39 6.60 -17.43
C LYS A 404 -30.53 7.84 -17.57
N VAL A 405 -29.27 7.65 -17.97
CA VAL A 405 -28.30 8.73 -18.20
C VAL A 405 -27.68 8.63 -19.60
N SER A 406 -26.93 9.66 -20.00
CA SER A 406 -26.00 9.55 -21.12
C SER A 406 -24.61 10.04 -20.73
N THR A 407 -23.67 9.11 -20.68
CA THR A 407 -22.24 9.35 -20.44
C THR A 407 -21.48 9.65 -21.74
N GLY A 408 -20.16 9.80 -21.64
CA GLY A 408 -19.26 10.10 -22.73
C GLY A 408 -19.21 9.04 -23.82
N LEU A 409 -19.02 9.48 -25.05
CA LEU A 409 -18.69 8.59 -26.18
C LEU A 409 -17.29 7.99 -26.02
N PHE A 410 -17.00 6.89 -26.71
CA PHE A 410 -15.66 6.26 -26.68
C PHE A 410 -14.50 7.23 -26.97
N LYS A 411 -14.69 8.18 -27.90
CA LYS A 411 -13.67 9.20 -28.23
C LYS A 411 -13.51 10.27 -27.15
N THR A 412 -14.54 10.50 -26.35
CA THR A 412 -14.62 11.53 -25.32
C THR A 412 -15.27 10.93 -24.06
N PRO A 413 -14.62 9.94 -23.43
CA PRO A 413 -15.24 9.12 -22.41
C PRO A 413 -15.49 9.91 -21.12
N THR A 414 -16.50 9.48 -20.38
CA THR A 414 -16.60 9.84 -18.95
C THR A 414 -15.57 9.02 -18.20
N PRO A 415 -14.71 9.62 -17.36
CA PRO A 415 -13.70 8.88 -16.62
C PRO A 415 -14.36 7.94 -15.61
N ASN A 416 -13.86 6.71 -15.51
CA ASN A 416 -14.23 5.80 -14.42
C ASN A 416 -13.46 6.18 -13.15
N GLY A 417 -14.00 5.80 -11.99
CA GLY A 417 -13.35 5.96 -10.70
C GLY A 417 -14.31 6.41 -9.60
N TRP A 418 -13.72 6.69 -8.45
CA TRP A 418 -14.40 7.22 -7.27
C TRP A 418 -14.19 8.72 -7.19
N PHE A 419 -15.28 9.48 -7.26
CA PHE A 419 -15.29 10.93 -7.26
C PHE A 419 -16.10 11.47 -6.09
N THR A 420 -16.02 12.78 -5.91
CA THR A 420 -16.91 13.52 -5.01
C THR A 420 -17.58 14.66 -5.76
N LEU A 421 -18.83 14.95 -5.39
CA LEU A 421 -19.51 16.14 -5.88
C LEU A 421 -18.74 17.39 -5.41
N LYS A 422 -18.43 18.30 -6.32
CA LYS A 422 -17.67 19.51 -6.04
C LYS A 422 -18.60 20.68 -5.71
N SER A 423 -18.02 21.71 -5.10
CA SER A 423 -18.71 22.96 -4.78
C SER A 423 -19.18 23.70 -6.05
N LYS A 424 -18.48 23.54 -7.18
CA LYS A 424 -18.85 24.13 -8.46
C LYS A 424 -20.15 23.51 -9.00
N ARG A 425 -21.24 24.27 -8.92
CA ARG A 425 -22.56 23.95 -9.47
C ARG A 425 -23.30 25.22 -9.91
N GLY A 426 -24.36 25.09 -10.70
CA GLY A 426 -25.18 26.22 -11.10
C GLY A 426 -26.49 25.84 -11.77
N SER A 427 -27.48 26.72 -11.69
CA SER A 427 -28.82 26.47 -12.23
C SER A 427 -28.87 26.52 -13.77
N TRP A 428 -28.01 27.31 -14.40
CA TRP A 428 -27.96 27.44 -15.86
C TRP A 428 -26.59 27.87 -16.37
N MET A 429 -26.18 27.34 -17.52
CA MET A 429 -25.03 27.83 -18.30
C MET A 429 -25.31 27.68 -19.79
N TYR A 430 -24.97 28.68 -20.58
CA TYR A 430 -24.97 28.58 -22.04
C TYR A 430 -23.54 28.43 -22.56
N ILE A 431 -23.33 27.53 -23.51
CA ILE A 431 -22.02 27.20 -24.08
C ILE A 431 -22.03 27.58 -25.57
N PRO A 432 -21.56 28.80 -25.92
CA PRO A 432 -21.66 29.33 -27.29
C PRO A 432 -21.01 28.42 -28.34
N LYS A 433 -19.86 27.82 -28.01
CA LYS A 433 -19.12 26.89 -28.89
C LYS A 433 -20.00 25.76 -29.44
N PHE A 434 -20.99 25.33 -28.67
CA PHE A 434 -21.89 24.23 -29.04
C PHE A 434 -23.32 24.68 -29.31
N ASN A 435 -23.62 25.98 -29.18
CA ASN A 435 -24.97 26.55 -29.27
C ASN A 435 -26.00 25.80 -28.39
N VAL A 436 -25.59 25.38 -27.18
CA VAL A 436 -26.46 24.69 -26.22
C VAL A 436 -26.36 25.31 -24.84
N GLY A 437 -27.46 25.27 -24.10
CA GLY A 437 -27.48 25.50 -22.67
C GLY A 437 -27.61 24.20 -21.88
N ILE A 438 -27.19 24.24 -20.63
CA ILE A 438 -27.32 23.16 -19.65
C ILE A 438 -27.97 23.72 -18.39
N GLU A 439 -28.92 22.96 -17.85
CA GLU A 439 -29.66 23.30 -16.64
C GLU A 439 -29.22 22.40 -15.48
N SER A 440 -29.18 22.96 -14.28
CA SER A 440 -28.88 22.26 -13.02
C SER A 440 -27.62 21.39 -13.13
N TYR A 441 -26.47 22.02 -13.26
CA TYR A 441 -25.19 21.33 -13.39
C TYR A 441 -24.45 21.27 -12.05
N SER A 442 -23.82 20.13 -11.77
CA SER A 442 -22.93 19.92 -10.62
C SER A 442 -21.64 19.26 -11.08
N SER A 443 -20.49 19.81 -10.71
CA SER A 443 -19.18 19.28 -11.10
C SER A 443 -18.76 18.11 -10.23
N PHE A 444 -18.09 17.13 -10.82
CA PHE A 444 -17.44 16.04 -10.07
C PHE A 444 -15.92 15.96 -10.34
N LYS A 445 -15.43 16.47 -11.47
CA LYS A 445 -13.99 16.58 -11.75
C LYS A 445 -13.70 17.66 -12.80
N GLY A 446 -13.13 18.80 -12.39
CA GLY A 446 -12.76 19.88 -13.33
C GLY A 446 -13.94 20.37 -14.20
N SER A 447 -13.88 20.11 -15.51
CA SER A 447 -14.94 20.44 -16.48
C SER A 447 -16.00 19.35 -16.67
N TYR A 448 -15.91 18.22 -15.95
CA TYR A 448 -16.84 17.11 -16.03
C TYR A 448 -17.98 17.32 -15.04
N LEU A 449 -19.21 17.28 -15.57
CA LEU A 449 -20.43 17.69 -14.88
C LEU A 449 -21.49 16.59 -14.95
N LEU A 450 -22.30 16.49 -13.90
CA LEU A 450 -23.67 15.95 -13.97
C LEU A 450 -24.57 17.13 -14.34
N HIS A 451 -25.40 17.00 -15.38
CA HIS A 451 -26.28 18.10 -15.80
C HIS A 451 -27.52 17.62 -16.54
N GLY A 452 -28.57 18.46 -16.57
CA GLY A 452 -29.77 18.21 -17.36
C GLY A 452 -29.47 18.14 -18.86
N VAL A 453 -30.26 17.38 -19.62
CA VAL A 453 -30.11 17.27 -21.08
C VAL A 453 -29.92 18.65 -21.75
N PRO A 454 -29.04 18.76 -22.78
CA PRO A 454 -28.83 20.02 -23.48
C PRO A 454 -30.12 20.67 -23.96
N ALA A 455 -30.20 21.98 -23.78
CA ALA A 455 -31.31 22.85 -24.14
C ALA A 455 -30.87 23.91 -25.16
N ASN A 456 -31.84 24.54 -25.83
CA ASN A 456 -31.57 25.69 -26.69
C ASN A 456 -31.38 26.98 -25.87
N LYS A 457 -31.08 28.10 -26.54
CA LYS A 457 -30.91 29.42 -25.90
C LYS A 457 -32.12 29.91 -25.09
N ASN A 458 -33.32 29.42 -25.42
CA ASN A 458 -34.57 29.73 -24.73
C ASN A 458 -34.85 28.75 -23.57
N LYS A 459 -33.86 27.98 -23.14
CA LYS A 459 -33.96 26.96 -22.09
C LYS A 459 -34.91 25.79 -22.40
N GLN A 460 -35.26 25.58 -23.66
CA GLN A 460 -36.09 24.45 -24.05
C GLN A 460 -35.21 23.21 -24.29
N PRO A 461 -35.50 22.08 -23.65
CA PRO A 461 -34.72 20.85 -23.80
C PRO A 461 -34.74 20.35 -25.25
N LEU A 462 -33.58 19.98 -25.78
CA LEU A 462 -33.49 19.46 -27.14
C LEU A 462 -34.03 18.02 -27.18
N ARG A 463 -35.08 17.79 -27.97
CA ARG A 463 -35.70 16.46 -28.12
C ARG A 463 -34.70 15.38 -28.53
N ALA A 464 -33.75 15.72 -29.41
CA ALA A 464 -32.67 14.83 -29.82
C ALA A 464 -31.74 14.42 -28.66
N SER A 465 -31.57 15.27 -27.65
CA SER A 465 -30.79 14.96 -26.44
C SER A 465 -31.57 14.06 -25.49
N ILE A 466 -32.87 14.31 -25.31
CA ILE A 466 -33.77 13.46 -24.50
C ILE A 466 -33.77 12.04 -25.04
N ASN A 467 -33.94 11.89 -26.35
CA ASN A 467 -34.00 10.58 -27.02
C ASN A 467 -32.70 9.76 -26.90
N LYS A 468 -31.58 10.38 -26.50
CA LYS A 468 -30.30 9.71 -26.30
C LYS A 468 -30.11 9.17 -24.88
N LEU A 469 -30.94 9.54 -23.91
CA LEU A 469 -30.88 8.99 -22.55
C LEU A 469 -30.97 7.46 -22.59
N GLY A 470 -30.10 6.80 -21.84
CA GLY A 470 -29.88 5.35 -21.91
C GLY A 470 -28.83 4.94 -22.94
N ARG A 471 -28.12 5.88 -23.57
CA ARG A 471 -27.02 5.64 -24.52
C ARG A 471 -25.90 6.66 -24.31
N LYS A 472 -24.64 6.24 -24.55
CA LYS A 472 -23.48 7.13 -24.59
C LYS A 472 -23.69 8.23 -25.65
N ALA A 473 -23.48 9.50 -25.29
CA ALA A 473 -23.78 10.61 -26.19
C ALA A 473 -23.02 11.92 -25.91
N SER A 474 -22.26 12.01 -24.82
CA SER A 474 -21.64 13.26 -24.37
C SER A 474 -20.15 13.35 -24.69
N HIS A 475 -19.56 14.50 -24.34
CA HIS A 475 -18.11 14.73 -24.37
C HIS A 475 -17.48 14.56 -22.97
N GLY A 476 -17.95 13.57 -22.21
CA GLY A 476 -17.44 13.21 -20.88
C GLY A 476 -18.37 13.58 -19.72
N CYS A 477 -19.25 14.56 -19.89
CA CYS A 477 -20.27 14.88 -18.87
C CYS A 477 -21.36 13.80 -18.77
N ILE A 478 -22.07 13.73 -17.65
CA ILE A 478 -23.20 12.82 -17.45
C ILE A 478 -24.49 13.61 -17.65
N ARG A 479 -25.23 13.29 -18.72
CA ARG A 479 -26.52 13.93 -19.02
C ARG A 479 -27.65 13.18 -18.33
N LEU A 480 -28.56 13.94 -17.75
CA LEU A 480 -29.66 13.47 -16.91
C LEU A 480 -30.99 14.05 -17.39
N PRO A 481 -32.14 13.40 -17.09
CA PRO A 481 -33.42 14.10 -17.09
C PRO A 481 -33.35 15.32 -16.17
N ILE A 482 -34.01 16.42 -16.55
CA ILE A 482 -33.87 17.71 -15.87
C ILE A 482 -34.27 17.65 -14.41
N HIS A 483 -35.35 16.92 -14.07
CA HIS A 483 -35.80 16.77 -12.69
C HIS A 483 -34.76 16.02 -11.82
N ILE A 484 -34.03 15.05 -12.39
CA ILE A 484 -32.97 14.32 -11.69
C ILE A 484 -31.76 15.23 -11.47
N ALA A 485 -31.35 15.96 -12.51
CA ALA A 485 -30.27 16.93 -12.42
C ALA A 485 -30.56 18.01 -11.37
N LYS A 486 -31.81 18.50 -11.34
CA LYS A 486 -32.28 19.46 -10.35
C LYS A 486 -32.28 18.89 -8.94
N ASN A 487 -32.73 17.66 -8.73
CA ASN A 487 -32.67 17.00 -7.42
C ASN A 487 -31.21 16.92 -6.91
N ILE A 488 -30.28 16.47 -7.75
CA ILE A 488 -28.85 16.43 -7.38
C ILE A 488 -28.31 17.82 -7.06
N TYR A 489 -28.67 18.83 -7.85
CA TYR A 489 -28.25 20.21 -7.65
C TYR A 489 -28.76 20.79 -6.31
N ASP A 490 -30.04 20.57 -5.99
CA ASP A 490 -30.70 21.12 -4.80
C ASP A 490 -30.38 20.36 -3.51
N ASN A 491 -30.35 19.02 -3.55
CA ASN A 491 -30.41 18.19 -2.35
C ASN A 491 -29.11 17.42 -2.04
N VAL A 492 -28.28 17.14 -3.05
CA VAL A 492 -27.06 16.34 -2.85
C VAL A 492 -25.90 17.26 -2.45
N GLU A 493 -25.31 16.98 -1.31
CA GLU A 493 -24.29 17.81 -0.68
C GLU A 493 -22.96 17.77 -1.44
N THR A 494 -22.19 18.85 -1.32
CA THR A 494 -20.79 18.84 -1.77
C THR A 494 -20.01 17.84 -0.91
N GLY A 495 -19.15 17.03 -1.55
CA GLY A 495 -18.44 15.93 -0.89
C GLY A 495 -19.16 14.59 -0.95
N SER A 496 -20.42 14.53 -1.43
CA SER A 496 -21.11 13.25 -1.67
C SER A 496 -20.37 12.39 -2.68
N VAL A 497 -20.32 11.08 -2.42
CA VAL A 497 -19.56 10.11 -3.24
C VAL A 497 -20.28 9.83 -4.55
N ILE A 498 -19.50 9.75 -5.63
CA ILE A 498 -19.96 9.34 -6.95
C ILE A 498 -19.04 8.24 -7.45
N ILE A 499 -19.59 7.06 -7.70
CA ILE A 499 -18.87 5.92 -8.25
C ILE A 499 -19.28 5.77 -9.70
N ILE A 500 -18.31 5.89 -10.60
CA ILE A 500 -18.54 5.79 -12.04
C ILE A 500 -17.73 4.61 -12.55
N ASP A 501 -18.41 3.61 -13.10
CA ASP A 501 -17.74 2.46 -13.70
C ASP A 501 -18.54 1.86 -14.85
N ALA A 502 -17.91 1.02 -15.68
CA ALA A 502 -18.61 0.23 -16.70
C ALA A 502 -19.67 -0.66 -16.03
N THR A 503 -19.23 -1.42 -15.03
CA THR A 503 -20.05 -2.29 -14.18
C THR A 503 -19.70 -2.02 -12.71
N PRO A 504 -20.33 -1.01 -12.09
CA PRO A 504 -20.00 -0.64 -10.72
C PRO A 504 -20.36 -1.77 -9.73
N PRO A 505 -19.62 -1.86 -8.62
CA PRO A 505 -19.92 -2.83 -7.56
C PRO A 505 -21.30 -2.57 -6.94
N LEU A 506 -21.84 -3.58 -6.27
CA LEU A 506 -23.08 -3.44 -5.53
C LEU A 506 -22.90 -2.49 -4.34
N ILE A 507 -24.00 -1.90 -3.87
CA ILE A 507 -23.95 -0.95 -2.76
C ILE A 507 -23.38 -1.61 -1.49
N GLU A 508 -23.63 -2.89 -1.27
CA GLU A 508 -23.13 -3.65 -0.12
C GLU A 508 -21.60 -3.73 -0.13
N ASP A 509 -20.98 -3.97 -1.29
CA ASP A 509 -19.53 -4.03 -1.46
C ASP A 509 -18.87 -2.65 -1.24
N ILE A 510 -19.55 -1.60 -1.70
CA ILE A 510 -19.16 -0.20 -1.50
C ILE A 510 -19.16 0.14 0.00
N LEU A 511 -20.22 -0.23 0.71
CA LEU A 511 -20.35 0.01 2.15
C LEU A 511 -19.33 -0.81 2.96
N SER A 512 -19.06 -2.05 2.55
CA SER A 512 -17.99 -2.87 3.14
C SER A 512 -16.63 -2.19 3.02
N SER A 513 -16.33 -1.61 1.85
CA SER A 513 -15.10 -0.85 1.63
C SER A 513 -15.00 0.39 2.54
N PHE A 514 -16.12 1.08 2.81
CA PHE A 514 -16.14 2.19 3.76
C PHE A 514 -15.95 1.76 5.21
N ASN A 515 -16.47 0.61 5.62
CA ASN A 515 -16.26 0.11 6.98
C ASN A 515 -14.79 -0.25 7.23
N GLN A 516 -14.11 -0.79 6.22
CA GLN A 516 -12.66 -1.04 6.30
C GLN A 516 -11.87 0.25 6.50
N LEU A 517 -12.29 1.36 5.89
CA LEU A 517 -11.68 2.68 6.08
C LEU A 517 -11.84 3.23 7.52
N GLU A 518 -12.91 2.85 8.23
CA GLU A 518 -13.17 3.34 9.60
C GLU A 518 -12.43 2.54 10.68
N GLN A 519 -11.89 1.37 10.32
CA GLN A 519 -11.15 0.49 11.23
C GLN A 519 -9.63 0.73 11.22
N ILE A 520 -9.14 1.57 10.30
CA ILE A 520 -7.73 1.96 10.12
C ILE A 520 -7.55 3.38 10.65
#